data_AF-A0A2M8NAU3-F1
#
_entry.id   AF-A0A2M8NAU3-F1
#
_cell.length_a   1.000
_cell.length_b   1.000
_cell.length_c   1.000
_cell.angle_alpha   90.00
_cell.angle_beta   90.00
_cell.angle_gamma   90.00
#
_symmetry.space_group_name_H-M   'P 1'
#
loop_
_entity.id
_entity.type
_entity.pdbx_description
1 polymer ?
#
loop_
_entity_poly.entity_id
_entity_poly.type
_entity_poly.pdbx_seq_one_letter_code
_entity_poly.pdbx_strand_id
1 'polypeptide(L)'
;MTEIVRVPLSLREIRLNRTASYLRYGAIINGILAVGILLIGALAGINMPDLFTTTANITLMRYSGTADTALIIVMLIALANLSALLVLMIGVLAQEFWSPLAIWLVVAVNSYLLVVYGFIPALITILAASAAGLTAMMNLSAFRINPLMLKELRERMRGARAFVVMSVYLALMSAFAVLIFLIESNNSSATSVTGALGRNVFRGIIGLQLLLIVFIAPAFTAGAISSERERKTYDLLQITLLPKPSFVIGKLESALSYIFLLLLAAIPLQSMAFLFGGVTQDELIVAFVILVVTAIMLGTLGMYFSTTVDRTLTASVRAYTITFALTVGLPLVLGLVISILNQLFIVDQVNV
;
A
#
# COMPACT_ATOMS: atom_id res chain seq x y z
N MET A 1 -6.17 -1.71 -37.89
CA MET A 1 -4.73 -1.78 -37.55
C MET A 1 -4.14 -0.41 -37.88
N THR A 2 -4.40 0.58 -37.02
CA THR A 2 -4.02 1.98 -37.25
C THR A 2 -2.61 2.19 -36.74
N GLU A 3 -1.69 2.40 -37.67
CA GLU A 3 -0.31 2.75 -37.40
C GLU A 3 -0.30 4.13 -36.72
N ILE A 4 -0.10 4.13 -35.40
CA ILE A 4 0.03 5.36 -34.62
C ILE A 4 1.34 6.00 -35.08
N VAL A 5 1.25 7.03 -35.93
CA VAL A 5 2.36 7.93 -36.28
C VAL A 5 2.92 8.45 -34.96
N ARG A 6 4.04 7.86 -34.50
CA ARG A 6 4.68 8.30 -33.26
C ARG A 6 5.34 9.63 -33.55
N VAL A 7 4.76 10.69 -33.04
CA VAL A 7 5.43 11.99 -32.93
C VAL A 7 6.81 11.74 -32.29
N PRO A 8 7.91 12.27 -32.87
CA PRO A 8 9.24 12.07 -32.30
C PRO A 8 9.27 12.59 -30.87
N LEU A 9 9.65 11.73 -29.93
CA LEU A 9 9.77 12.08 -28.52
C LEU A 9 10.77 13.22 -28.34
N SER A 10 10.43 14.19 -27.50
CA SER A 10 11.39 15.23 -27.12
C SER A 10 12.60 14.61 -26.39
N LEU A 11 13.78 15.25 -26.46
CA LEU A 11 14.98 14.77 -25.76
C LEU A 11 14.76 14.52 -24.26
N ARG A 12 13.85 15.29 -23.65
CA ARG A 12 13.45 15.14 -22.25
C ARG A 12 12.63 13.87 -22.02
N GLU A 13 11.66 13.59 -22.88
CA GLU A 13 10.85 12.36 -22.80
C GLU A 13 11.69 11.10 -23.03
N ILE A 14 12.67 11.15 -23.94
CA ILE A 14 13.60 10.04 -24.16
C ILE A 14 14.38 9.71 -22.87
N ARG A 15 14.87 10.72 -22.16
CA ARG A 15 15.58 10.53 -20.88
C ARG A 15 14.67 9.98 -19.80
N LEU A 16 13.45 10.50 -19.66
CA LEU A 16 12.47 10.00 -18.69
C LEU A 16 12.09 8.54 -18.97
N ASN A 17 11.90 8.19 -20.24
CA ASN A 17 11.62 6.81 -20.64
C ASN A 17 12.80 5.88 -20.35
N ARG A 18 14.04 6.36 -20.52
CA ARG A 18 15.24 5.60 -20.12
C ARG A 18 15.30 5.39 -18.61
N THR A 19 15.07 6.43 -17.81
CA THR A 19 14.99 6.32 -16.34
C THR A 19 13.91 5.31 -15.93
N ALA A 20 12.72 5.39 -16.52
CA ALA A 20 11.62 4.46 -16.29
C ALA A 20 11.98 3.02 -16.70
N SER A 21 12.77 2.84 -17.77
CA SER A 21 13.21 1.51 -18.20
C SER A 21 14.10 0.83 -17.17
N TYR A 22 15.02 1.56 -16.51
CA TYR A 22 15.85 0.99 -15.44
C TYR A 22 15.00 0.48 -14.27
N LEU A 23 14.01 1.28 -13.84
CA LEU A 23 13.08 0.89 -12.79
C LEU A 23 12.24 -0.33 -13.21
N ARG A 24 11.78 -0.38 -14.46
CA ARG A 24 11.02 -1.50 -15.01
C ARG A 24 11.83 -2.80 -15.00
N TYR A 25 13.09 -2.76 -15.46
CA TYR A 25 13.95 -3.95 -15.45
C TYR A 25 14.20 -4.43 -14.03
N GLY A 26 14.47 -3.52 -13.09
CA GLY A 26 14.58 -3.87 -11.67
C GLY A 26 13.31 -4.54 -11.13
N ALA A 27 12.13 -4.02 -11.46
CA ALA A 27 10.86 -4.58 -11.02
C ALA A 27 10.63 -6.00 -11.57
N ILE A 28 10.91 -6.23 -12.85
CA ILE A 28 10.78 -7.55 -13.49
C ILE A 28 11.69 -8.56 -12.80
N ILE A 29 12.94 -8.20 -12.53
CA ILE A 29 13.89 -9.12 -11.88
C ILE A 29 13.44 -9.45 -10.45
N ASN A 30 12.96 -8.47 -9.68
CA ASN A 30 12.42 -8.71 -8.34
C ASN A 30 11.18 -9.64 -8.38
N GLY A 31 10.33 -9.49 -9.40
CA GLY A 31 9.18 -10.37 -9.60
C GLY A 31 9.59 -11.81 -9.90
N ILE A 32 10.55 -12.00 -10.80
CA ILE A 32 11.11 -13.32 -11.11
C ILE A 32 11.73 -13.96 -9.87
N LEU A 33 12.47 -13.17 -9.07
CA LEU A 33 13.03 -13.65 -7.80
C LEU A 33 11.96 -14.07 -6.80
N ALA A 34 10.92 -13.24 -6.60
CA ALA A 34 9.83 -13.56 -5.68
C ALA A 34 9.12 -14.86 -6.07
N VAL A 35 8.84 -15.06 -7.37
CA VAL A 35 8.26 -16.31 -7.88
C VAL A 35 9.22 -17.48 -7.71
N GLY A 36 10.51 -17.30 -8.00
CA GLY A 36 11.53 -18.33 -7.81
C GLY A 36 11.62 -18.79 -6.36
N ILE A 37 11.65 -17.86 -5.41
CA ILE A 37 11.68 -18.15 -3.97
C ILE A 37 10.40 -18.87 -3.52
N LEU A 38 9.23 -18.47 -4.04
CA LEU A 38 7.97 -19.15 -3.76
C LEU A 38 8.01 -20.61 -4.22
N LEU A 39 8.46 -20.86 -5.46
CA LEU A 39 8.58 -22.23 -5.99
C LEU A 39 9.57 -23.07 -5.18
N ILE A 40 10.70 -22.49 -4.79
CA ILE A 40 11.69 -23.17 -3.94
C ILE A 40 11.10 -23.49 -2.57
N GLY A 41 10.38 -22.54 -1.94
CA GLY A 41 9.70 -22.77 -0.66
C GLY A 41 8.65 -23.88 -0.75
N ALA A 42 7.88 -23.92 -1.84
CA ALA A 42 6.92 -24.99 -2.10
C ALA A 42 7.59 -26.37 -2.27
N LEU A 43 8.71 -26.43 -3.00
CA LEU A 43 9.48 -27.67 -3.19
C LEU A 43 10.13 -28.15 -1.88
N ALA A 44 10.70 -27.22 -1.12
CA ALA A 44 11.35 -27.51 0.15
C ALA A 44 10.36 -28.06 1.19
N GLY A 45 9.10 -27.61 1.15
CA GLY A 45 8.03 -28.09 2.03
C GLY A 45 7.52 -29.50 1.75
N ILE A 46 7.82 -30.08 0.58
CA ILE A 46 7.35 -31.44 0.23
C ILE A 46 8.28 -32.50 0.78
N ASN A 47 9.59 -32.46 0.46
CA ASN A 47 10.54 -33.52 0.81
C ASN A 47 12.02 -33.07 0.86
N MET A 48 12.30 -31.76 0.92
CA MET A 48 13.68 -31.24 0.87
C MET A 48 13.92 -30.12 1.90
N PRO A 49 13.93 -30.45 3.21
CA PRO A 49 14.06 -29.44 4.28
C PRO A 49 15.40 -28.69 4.24
N ASP A 50 16.47 -29.30 3.73
CA ASP A 50 17.77 -28.64 3.57
C ASP A 50 17.74 -27.46 2.58
N LEU A 51 16.79 -27.45 1.65
CA LEU A 51 16.61 -26.32 0.74
C LEU A 51 16.06 -25.09 1.46
N PHE A 52 15.23 -25.25 2.50
CA PHE A 52 14.73 -24.13 3.31
C PHE A 52 15.87 -23.39 3.99
N THR A 53 16.75 -24.12 4.67
CA THR A 53 17.88 -23.55 5.41
C THR A 53 18.93 -22.96 4.47
N THR A 54 19.24 -23.65 3.37
CA THR A 54 20.19 -23.18 2.36
C THR A 54 19.72 -21.87 1.72
N THR A 55 18.45 -21.79 1.33
CA THR A 55 17.90 -20.60 0.68
C THR A 55 17.71 -19.43 1.64
N ALA A 56 17.32 -19.69 2.89
CA ALA A 56 17.29 -18.68 3.95
C ALA A 56 18.69 -18.08 4.18
N ASN A 57 19.73 -18.91 4.31
CA ASN A 57 21.10 -18.45 4.56
C ASN A 57 21.68 -17.64 3.38
N ILE A 58 21.34 -18.02 2.14
CA ILE A 58 21.75 -17.28 0.96
C ILE A 58 21.03 -15.93 0.87
N THR A 59 19.73 -15.88 1.19
CA THR A 59 18.94 -14.67 0.98
C THR A 59 19.01 -13.69 2.14
N LEU A 60 19.18 -14.17 3.38
CA LEU A 60 19.30 -13.41 4.61
C LEU A 60 20.48 -13.91 5.45
N MET A 61 21.69 -13.44 5.11
CA MET A 61 22.93 -13.92 5.75
C MET A 61 23.04 -13.63 7.26
N ARG A 62 22.33 -12.60 7.76
CA ARG A 62 22.47 -12.13 9.16
C ARG A 62 21.21 -12.39 10.00
N TYR A 63 20.23 -13.10 9.46
CA TYR A 63 18.98 -13.38 10.18
C TYR A 63 19.14 -14.59 11.11
N SER A 64 18.68 -14.45 12.35
CA SER A 64 18.84 -15.47 13.41
C SER A 64 17.55 -16.25 13.72
N GLY A 65 16.48 -16.08 12.93
CA GLY A 65 15.20 -16.76 13.14
C GLY A 65 15.09 -18.09 12.39
N THR A 66 13.91 -18.71 12.44
CA THR A 66 13.63 -19.96 11.72
C THR A 66 13.67 -19.77 10.20
N ALA A 67 14.09 -20.79 9.46
CA ALA A 67 14.19 -20.73 8.00
C ALA A 67 12.85 -20.39 7.32
N ASP A 68 11.74 -20.90 7.87
CA ASP A 68 10.39 -20.66 7.34
C ASP A 68 10.00 -19.19 7.42
N THR A 69 10.25 -18.56 8.58
CA THR A 69 9.98 -17.13 8.76
C THR A 69 10.89 -16.28 7.89
N ALA A 70 12.14 -16.70 7.68
CA ALA A 70 13.10 -16.03 6.81
C ALA A 70 12.58 -15.96 5.36
N LEU A 71 12.11 -17.08 4.80
CA LEU A 71 11.60 -17.11 3.42
C LEU A 71 10.34 -16.25 3.23
N ILE A 72 9.43 -16.25 4.22
CA ILE A 72 8.24 -15.39 4.18
C ILE A 72 8.66 -13.92 4.17
N ILE A 73 9.59 -13.52 5.03
CA ILE A 73 10.11 -12.15 5.10
C ILE A 73 10.75 -11.74 3.76
N VAL A 74 11.59 -12.61 3.18
CA VAL A 74 12.23 -12.37 1.88
C VAL A 74 11.19 -12.18 0.78
N MET A 75 10.17 -13.04 0.74
CA MET A 75 9.10 -12.94 -0.27
C MET A 75 8.32 -11.63 -0.14
N LEU A 76 7.95 -11.23 1.08
CA LEU A 76 7.23 -9.99 1.33
C LEU A 76 8.06 -8.76 0.94
N ILE A 77 9.35 -8.73 1.29
CA ILE A 77 10.25 -7.63 0.93
C ILE A 77 10.47 -7.58 -0.58
N ALA A 78 10.64 -8.72 -1.26
CA ALA A 78 10.80 -8.77 -2.72
C ALA A 78 9.54 -8.24 -3.44
N LEU A 79 8.34 -8.61 -2.98
CA LEU A 79 7.07 -8.10 -3.51
C LEU A 79 6.90 -6.59 -3.24
N ALA A 80 7.30 -6.12 -2.06
CA ALA A 80 7.30 -4.69 -1.71
C ALA A 80 8.27 -3.90 -2.60
N ASN A 81 9.43 -4.46 -2.91
CA ASN A 81 10.40 -3.85 -3.82
C ASN A 81 9.90 -3.82 -5.27
N LEU A 82 9.26 -4.89 -5.74
CA LEU A 82 8.59 -4.91 -7.04
C LEU A 82 7.54 -3.81 -7.14
N SER A 83 6.66 -3.70 -6.13
CA SER A 83 5.59 -2.71 -6.16
C SER A 83 6.14 -1.28 -6.10
N ALA A 84 7.13 -1.02 -5.24
CA ALA A 84 7.81 0.26 -5.15
C ALA A 84 8.44 0.69 -6.49
N LEU A 85 9.18 -0.20 -7.15
CA LEU A 85 9.82 0.11 -8.44
C LEU A 85 8.80 0.40 -9.55
N LEU A 86 7.67 -0.30 -9.58
CA LEU A 86 6.59 -0.03 -10.53
C LEU A 86 5.91 1.32 -10.26
N VAL A 87 5.64 1.65 -9.00
CA VAL A 87 5.08 2.96 -8.63
C VAL A 87 6.05 4.09 -9.02
N LEU A 88 7.34 3.93 -8.74
CA LEU A 88 8.37 4.90 -9.12
C LEU A 88 8.49 5.04 -10.64
N MET A 89 8.39 3.94 -11.40
CA MET A 89 8.40 4.00 -12.86
C MET A 89 7.28 4.90 -13.38
N ILE A 90 6.06 4.72 -12.88
CA ILE A 90 4.90 5.53 -13.30
C ILE A 90 5.07 6.98 -12.82
N GLY A 91 5.56 7.20 -11.59
CA GLY A 91 5.85 8.52 -11.04
C GLY A 91 6.87 9.32 -11.87
N VAL A 92 7.93 8.66 -12.34
CA VAL A 92 8.93 9.28 -13.24
C VAL A 92 8.31 9.64 -14.59
N LEU A 93 7.48 8.77 -15.16
CA LEU A 93 6.78 9.05 -16.42
C LEU A 93 5.74 10.17 -16.28
N ALA A 94 5.12 10.30 -15.11
CA ALA A 94 4.21 11.38 -14.76
C ALA A 94 4.92 12.70 -14.42
N GLN A 95 6.24 12.68 -14.26
CA GLN A 95 7.05 13.86 -13.91
C GLN A 95 6.70 14.45 -12.53
N GLU A 96 6.37 13.59 -11.56
CA GLU A 96 5.97 14.01 -10.23
C GLU A 96 7.15 14.43 -9.35
N PHE A 97 6.95 15.49 -8.55
CA PHE A 97 7.99 16.08 -7.70
C PHE A 97 8.58 15.09 -6.66
N TRP A 98 7.78 14.15 -6.17
CA TRP A 98 8.20 13.21 -5.13
C TRP A 98 8.98 12.02 -5.69
N SER A 99 8.88 11.74 -6.99
CA SER A 99 9.54 10.58 -7.61
C SER A 99 11.06 10.53 -7.41
N PRO A 100 11.87 11.61 -7.59
CA PRO A 100 13.31 11.54 -7.35
C PRO A 100 13.66 11.28 -5.88
N LEU A 101 12.93 11.89 -4.94
CA LEU A 101 13.13 11.66 -3.50
C LEU A 101 12.78 10.22 -3.12
N ALA A 102 11.69 9.70 -3.67
CA ALA A 102 11.25 8.34 -3.40
C ALA A 102 12.19 7.29 -3.99
N ILE A 103 12.84 7.54 -5.13
CA ILE A 103 13.91 6.66 -5.66
C ILE A 103 15.05 6.53 -4.65
N TRP A 104 15.55 7.65 -4.11
CA TRP A 104 16.63 7.62 -3.13
C TRP A 104 16.21 7.03 -1.78
N LEU A 105 14.95 7.20 -1.38
CA LEU A 105 14.38 6.52 -0.23
C LEU A 105 14.42 5.00 -0.42
N VAL A 106 14.02 4.49 -1.58
CA VAL A 106 14.08 3.04 -1.88
C VAL A 106 15.52 2.54 -1.83
N VAL A 107 16.49 3.30 -2.33
CA VAL A 107 17.92 2.96 -2.21
C VAL A 107 18.34 2.90 -0.75
N ALA A 108 17.97 3.89 0.07
CA ALA A 108 18.34 3.97 1.49
C ALA A 108 17.70 2.85 2.34
N VAL A 109 16.42 2.53 2.08
CA VAL A 109 15.74 1.42 2.78
C VAL A 109 16.37 0.09 2.39
N ASN A 110 16.66 -0.13 1.12
CA ASN A 110 17.28 -1.38 0.68
C ASN A 110 18.73 -1.52 1.14
N SER A 111 19.50 -0.42 1.21
CA SER A 111 20.85 -0.45 1.77
C SER A 111 20.83 -0.76 3.27
N TYR A 112 19.86 -0.20 4.00
CA TYR A 112 19.62 -0.57 5.41
C TYR A 112 19.29 -2.06 5.55
N LEU A 113 18.37 -2.59 4.74
CA LEU A 113 18.01 -4.02 4.76
C LEU A 113 19.20 -4.93 4.45
N LEU A 114 20.05 -4.53 3.51
CA LEU A 114 21.27 -5.25 3.17
C LEU A 114 22.26 -5.27 4.35
N VAL A 115 22.47 -4.15 5.04
CA VAL A 115 23.42 -4.05 6.14
C VAL A 115 22.91 -4.78 7.39
N VAL A 116 21.65 -4.60 7.76
CA VAL A 116 21.10 -5.16 9.01
C VAL A 116 20.79 -6.65 8.86
N TYR A 117 20.07 -7.03 7.81
CA TYR A 117 19.56 -8.40 7.64
C TYR A 117 20.38 -9.25 6.65
N GLY A 118 21.33 -8.65 5.94
CA GLY A 118 22.08 -9.36 4.91
C GLY A 118 21.21 -9.72 3.70
N PHE A 119 20.18 -8.91 3.41
CA PHE A 119 19.21 -9.19 2.35
C PHE A 119 19.84 -9.00 0.95
N ILE A 120 20.41 -10.07 0.38
CA ILE A 120 21.13 -10.03 -0.90
C ILE A 120 20.26 -9.54 -2.07
N PRO A 121 18.98 -9.93 -2.19
CA PRO A 121 18.14 -9.45 -3.30
C PRO A 121 18.00 -7.92 -3.37
N ALA A 122 18.26 -7.17 -2.29
CA ALA A 122 18.31 -5.70 -2.34
C ALA A 122 19.39 -5.16 -3.28
N LEU A 123 20.43 -5.91 -3.62
CA LEU A 123 21.45 -5.41 -4.56
C LEU A 123 20.85 -5.05 -5.93
N ILE A 124 19.88 -5.83 -6.40
CA ILE A 124 19.21 -5.58 -7.69
C ILE A 124 18.37 -4.31 -7.62
N THR A 125 17.65 -4.10 -6.51
CA THR A 125 16.81 -2.91 -6.32
C THR A 125 17.67 -1.67 -6.18
N ILE A 126 18.77 -1.75 -5.42
CA ILE A 126 19.74 -0.65 -5.26
C ILE A 126 20.37 -0.30 -6.60
N LEU A 127 20.80 -1.28 -7.41
CA LEU A 127 21.42 -1.03 -8.71
C LEU A 127 20.42 -0.36 -9.67
N ALA A 128 19.21 -0.90 -9.79
CA ALA A 128 18.19 -0.35 -10.67
C ALA A 128 17.75 1.07 -10.25
N ALA A 129 17.52 1.27 -8.94
CA ALA A 129 17.08 2.54 -8.39
C ALA A 129 18.19 3.60 -8.41
N SER A 130 19.45 3.25 -8.15
CA SER A 130 20.58 4.18 -8.25
C SER A 130 20.84 4.62 -9.68
N ALA A 131 20.80 3.70 -10.66
CA ALA A 131 20.91 4.04 -12.08
C ALA A 131 19.81 5.02 -12.52
N ALA A 132 18.56 4.78 -12.08
CA ALA A 132 17.44 5.68 -12.32
C ALA A 132 17.58 7.02 -11.56
N GLY A 133 18.05 7.00 -10.32
CA GLY A 133 18.23 8.17 -9.47
C GLY A 133 19.29 9.13 -10.04
N LEU A 134 20.42 8.59 -10.50
CA LEU A 134 21.49 9.38 -11.12
C LEU A 134 21.00 10.07 -12.40
N THR A 135 20.25 9.38 -13.26
CA THR A 135 19.70 9.99 -14.48
C THR A 135 18.57 10.99 -14.18
N ALA A 136 17.81 10.77 -13.11
CA ALA A 136 16.76 11.70 -12.67
C ALA A 136 17.35 12.99 -12.08
N MET A 137 18.40 12.91 -11.27
CA MET A 137 19.04 14.07 -10.62
C MET A 137 19.62 15.07 -11.64
N MET A 138 20.05 14.59 -12.80
CA MET A 138 20.55 15.46 -13.87
C MET A 138 19.49 16.41 -14.43
N ASN A 139 18.19 16.17 -14.20
CA ASN A 139 17.08 16.97 -14.72
C ASN A 139 15.97 17.18 -13.69
N LEU A 140 16.31 17.67 -12.49
CA LEU A 140 15.32 17.93 -11.44
C LEU A 140 14.21 18.92 -11.87
N SER A 141 14.53 19.86 -12.76
CA SER A 141 13.55 20.82 -13.32
C SER A 141 12.43 20.16 -14.14
N ALA A 142 12.60 18.87 -14.48
CA ALA A 142 11.59 18.10 -15.15
C ALA A 142 10.43 17.70 -14.23
N PHE A 143 10.68 17.57 -12.93
CA PHE A 143 9.69 17.13 -11.97
C PHE A 143 8.94 18.34 -11.40
N ARG A 144 7.61 18.32 -11.48
CA ARG A 144 6.76 19.45 -11.07
C ARG A 144 5.61 18.95 -10.22
N ILE A 145 5.02 19.85 -9.45
CA ILE A 145 3.77 19.56 -8.75
C ILE A 145 2.68 19.44 -9.81
N ASN A 146 1.96 18.34 -9.79
CA ASN A 146 0.90 18.08 -10.75
C ASN A 146 -0.22 19.12 -10.63
N PRO A 147 -0.49 19.93 -11.66
CA PRO A 147 -1.53 20.96 -11.61
C PRO A 147 -2.93 20.35 -11.49
N LEU A 148 -3.13 19.12 -12.00
CA LEU A 148 -4.41 18.41 -11.89
C LEU A 148 -4.70 18.04 -10.43
N MET A 149 -3.69 17.52 -9.71
CA MET A 149 -3.81 17.20 -8.28
C MET A 149 -4.23 18.46 -7.49
N LEU A 150 -3.56 19.59 -7.72
CA LEU A 150 -3.89 20.84 -7.02
C LEU A 150 -5.29 21.34 -7.32
N LYS A 151 -5.73 21.26 -8.59
CA LYS A 151 -7.09 21.63 -9.00
C LYS A 151 -8.12 20.77 -8.28
N GLU A 152 -7.97 19.46 -8.34
CA GLU A 152 -8.89 18.48 -7.75
C GLU A 152 -8.94 18.59 -6.22
N LEU A 153 -7.79 18.77 -5.56
CA LEU A 153 -7.73 19.00 -4.11
C LEU A 153 -8.44 20.28 -3.71
N ARG A 154 -8.20 21.37 -4.45
CA ARG A 154 -8.89 22.63 -4.21
C ARG A 154 -10.39 22.50 -4.41
N GLU A 155 -10.82 21.81 -5.46
CA GLU A 155 -12.25 21.57 -5.73
C GLU A 155 -12.91 20.75 -4.61
N ARG A 156 -12.23 19.73 -4.09
CA ARG A 156 -12.71 18.92 -2.95
C ARG A 156 -12.83 19.74 -1.67
N MET A 157 -11.83 20.55 -1.36
CA MET A 157 -11.81 21.40 -0.16
C MET A 157 -12.75 22.61 -0.28
N ARG A 158 -13.12 22.99 -1.50
CA ARG A 158 -14.02 24.12 -1.78
C ARG A 158 -15.48 23.69 -1.66
N GLY A 159 -15.92 23.46 -0.43
CA GLY A 159 -17.32 23.22 -0.08
C GLY A 159 -17.50 22.63 1.32
N ALA A 160 -18.72 22.73 1.85
CA ALA A 160 -19.05 22.19 3.17
C ALA A 160 -18.92 20.65 3.24
N ARG A 161 -18.99 19.95 2.11
CA ARG A 161 -18.97 18.47 2.06
C ARG A 161 -17.70 17.88 2.69
N ALA A 162 -16.52 18.43 2.39
CA ALA A 162 -15.27 17.92 2.94
C ALA A 162 -15.20 18.09 4.46
N PHE A 163 -15.67 19.24 4.97
CA PHE A 163 -15.76 19.50 6.40
C PHE A 163 -16.79 18.59 7.08
N VAL A 164 -17.97 18.40 6.47
CA VAL A 164 -19.01 17.51 7.01
C VAL A 164 -18.50 16.07 7.10
N VAL A 165 -17.87 15.55 6.04
CA VAL A 165 -17.33 14.18 6.05
C VAL A 165 -16.24 14.03 7.11
N MET A 166 -15.35 15.02 7.25
CA MET A 166 -14.31 15.01 8.29
C MET A 166 -14.90 15.05 9.71
N SER A 167 -15.89 15.92 9.96
CA SER A 167 -16.56 16.01 11.25
C SER A 167 -17.33 14.74 11.60
N VAL A 168 -18.07 14.16 10.65
CA VAL A 168 -18.79 12.89 10.85
C VAL A 168 -17.80 11.76 11.10
N TYR A 169 -16.71 11.70 10.36
CA TYR A 169 -15.64 10.72 10.56
C TYR A 169 -15.06 10.79 11.98
N LEU A 170 -14.68 12.00 12.44
CA LEU A 170 -14.13 12.18 13.78
C LEU A 170 -15.18 11.92 14.88
N ALA A 171 -16.44 12.29 14.66
CA ALA A 171 -17.53 12.03 15.59
C ALA A 171 -17.82 10.53 15.73
N LEU A 172 -17.80 9.77 14.64
CA LEU A 172 -17.95 8.32 14.67
C LEU A 172 -16.77 7.66 15.41
N MET A 173 -15.55 8.10 15.12
CA MET A 173 -14.35 7.59 15.79
C MET A 173 -14.35 7.90 17.29
N SER A 174 -14.73 9.12 17.70
CA SER A 174 -14.78 9.50 19.11
C SER A 174 -15.91 8.79 19.86
N ALA A 175 -17.11 8.70 19.26
CA ALA A 175 -18.23 7.97 19.84
C ALA A 175 -17.89 6.48 20.05
N PHE A 176 -17.23 5.87 19.07
CA PHE A 176 -16.81 4.48 19.17
C PHE A 176 -15.70 4.27 20.23
N ALA A 177 -14.74 5.19 20.31
CA ALA A 177 -13.71 5.15 21.35
C ALA A 177 -14.32 5.22 22.77
N VAL A 178 -15.30 6.11 22.98
CA VAL A 178 -16.04 6.21 24.24
C VAL A 178 -16.83 4.93 24.52
N LEU A 179 -17.50 4.37 23.50
CA LEU A 179 -18.28 3.14 23.65
C LEU A 179 -17.39 1.97 24.10
N ILE A 180 -16.22 1.77 23.47
CA ILE A 180 -15.29 0.71 23.90
C ILE A 180 -14.80 0.96 25.31
N PHE A 181 -14.42 2.20 25.63
CA PHE A 181 -13.99 2.55 26.97
C PHE A 181 -15.05 2.20 28.02
N LEU A 182 -16.32 2.51 27.76
CA LEU A 182 -17.42 2.16 28.66
C LEU A 182 -17.59 0.65 28.80
N ILE A 183 -17.57 -0.13 27.70
CA ILE A 183 -17.70 -1.59 27.77
C ILE A 183 -16.57 -2.21 28.59
N GLU A 184 -15.34 -1.85 28.30
CA GLU A 184 -14.16 -2.41 28.97
C GLU A 184 -14.06 -1.97 30.43
N SER A 185 -14.50 -0.75 30.76
CA SER A 185 -14.54 -0.26 32.15
C SER A 185 -15.53 -1.05 33.02
N ASN A 186 -16.65 -1.52 32.45
CA ASN A 186 -17.64 -2.32 33.17
C ASN A 186 -17.19 -3.79 33.35
N ASN A 187 -16.42 -4.33 32.40
CA ASN A 187 -15.96 -5.72 32.44
C ASN A 187 -14.70 -5.92 33.31
N SER A 188 -14.00 -4.85 33.67
CA SER A 188 -12.72 -4.93 34.36
C SER A 188 -12.88 -4.92 35.88
N SER A 189 -12.69 -6.08 36.54
CA SER A 189 -12.63 -6.17 38.00
C SER A 189 -11.36 -5.50 38.56
N ALA A 190 -11.53 -4.24 38.98
CA ALA A 190 -10.78 -3.41 39.94
C ALA A 190 -9.22 -3.39 40.03
N THR A 191 -8.43 -4.37 39.56
CA THR A 191 -7.02 -4.48 40.01
C THR A 191 -5.96 -4.75 38.93
N SER A 192 -6.30 -5.00 37.66
CA SER A 192 -5.30 -5.24 36.57
C SER A 192 -5.41 -4.27 35.38
N VAL A 193 -6.05 -3.12 35.56
CA VAL A 193 -7.01 -2.60 34.55
C VAL A 193 -6.46 -1.57 33.55
N THR A 194 -5.39 -0.83 33.79
CA THR A 194 -5.05 0.32 32.91
C THR A 194 -4.42 -0.09 31.58
N GLY A 195 -3.42 -0.97 31.60
CA GLY A 195 -2.69 -1.37 30.38
C GLY A 195 -3.51 -2.24 29.40
N ALA A 196 -4.30 -3.18 29.90
CA ALA A 196 -5.16 -4.02 29.05
C ALA A 196 -6.27 -3.20 28.39
N LEU A 197 -6.89 -2.29 29.14
CA LEU A 197 -7.88 -1.33 28.65
C LEU A 197 -7.32 -0.49 27.50
N GLY A 198 -6.16 0.13 27.68
CA GLY A 198 -5.52 0.96 26.65
C GLY A 198 -5.25 0.17 25.35
N ARG A 199 -4.81 -1.08 25.47
CA ARG A 199 -4.56 -1.97 24.32
C ARG A 199 -5.85 -2.35 23.58
N ASN A 200 -6.94 -2.65 24.29
CA ASN A 200 -8.22 -2.98 23.68
C ASN A 200 -8.85 -1.77 22.99
N VAL A 201 -8.83 -0.60 23.64
CA VAL A 201 -9.28 0.67 23.04
C VAL A 201 -8.49 0.98 21.78
N PHE A 202 -7.16 0.86 21.82
CA PHE A 202 -6.31 1.09 20.65
C PHE A 202 -6.64 0.14 19.49
N ARG A 203 -6.74 -1.17 19.75
CA ARG A 203 -7.12 -2.17 18.74
C ARG A 203 -8.48 -1.86 18.13
N GLY A 204 -9.45 -1.45 18.96
CA GLY A 204 -10.77 -1.05 18.50
C GLY A 204 -10.72 0.18 17.58
N ILE A 205 -10.00 1.23 17.97
CA ILE A 205 -9.83 2.45 17.18
C ILE A 205 -9.19 2.13 15.82
N ILE A 206 -8.08 1.38 15.82
CA ILE A 206 -7.40 0.99 14.57
C ILE A 206 -8.29 0.09 13.70
N GLY A 207 -9.03 -0.84 14.31
CA GLY A 207 -9.98 -1.71 13.61
C GLY A 207 -11.11 -0.93 12.95
N LEU A 208 -11.71 0.04 13.65
CA LEU A 208 -12.73 0.92 13.09
C LEU A 208 -12.13 1.79 11.97
N GLN A 209 -10.93 2.33 12.16
CA GLN A 209 -10.27 3.15 11.15
C GLN A 209 -9.98 2.35 9.88
N LEU A 210 -9.50 1.11 10.01
CA LEU A 210 -9.33 0.18 8.89
C LEU A 210 -10.67 -0.04 8.17
N LEU A 211 -11.75 -0.33 8.92
CA LEU A 211 -13.08 -0.50 8.37
C LEU A 211 -13.52 0.75 7.58
N LEU A 212 -13.37 1.94 8.15
CA LEU A 212 -13.74 3.18 7.47
C LEU A 212 -12.91 3.41 6.19
N ILE A 213 -11.60 3.14 6.19
CA ILE A 213 -10.76 3.24 5.00
C ILE A 213 -11.22 2.26 3.91
N VAL A 214 -11.60 1.04 4.31
CA VAL A 214 -12.13 0.02 3.40
C VAL A 214 -13.36 0.51 2.63
N PHE A 215 -14.21 1.33 3.25
CA PHE A 215 -15.33 1.95 2.57
C PHE A 215 -14.93 3.21 1.79
N ILE A 216 -14.13 4.08 2.41
CA ILE A 216 -13.81 5.41 1.88
C ILE A 216 -12.92 5.29 0.63
N ALA A 217 -11.86 4.47 0.65
CA ALA A 217 -10.87 4.45 -0.43
C ALA A 217 -11.46 4.06 -1.81
N PRO A 218 -12.25 2.98 -1.94
CA PRO A 218 -12.93 2.65 -3.19
C PRO A 218 -13.98 3.70 -3.57
N ALA A 219 -14.70 4.29 -2.61
CA ALA A 219 -15.69 5.33 -2.89
C ALA A 219 -15.10 6.54 -3.64
N PHE A 220 -13.89 6.97 -3.23
CA PHE A 220 -13.23 8.14 -3.82
C PHE A 220 -12.42 7.85 -5.08
N THR A 221 -12.05 6.58 -5.33
CA THR A 221 -11.17 6.21 -6.45
C THR A 221 -11.88 5.43 -7.57
N ALA A 222 -12.89 4.60 -7.27
CA ALA A 222 -13.58 3.80 -8.27
C ALA A 222 -14.37 4.63 -9.30
N GLY A 223 -14.86 5.79 -8.87
CA GLY A 223 -15.52 6.77 -9.73
C GLY A 223 -14.58 7.78 -10.39
N ALA A 224 -13.27 7.76 -10.09
CA ALA A 224 -12.38 8.88 -10.41
C ALA A 224 -12.27 9.15 -11.92
N ILE A 225 -12.17 8.11 -12.77
CA ILE A 225 -12.10 8.22 -14.23
C ILE A 225 -13.45 7.90 -14.88
N SER A 226 -14.13 6.87 -14.40
CA SER A 226 -15.44 6.46 -14.94
C SER A 226 -16.47 7.59 -14.87
N SER A 227 -16.42 8.48 -13.86
CA SER A 227 -17.36 9.61 -13.77
C SER A 227 -17.14 10.68 -14.83
N GLU A 228 -15.92 10.84 -15.33
CA GLU A 228 -15.65 11.76 -16.45
C GLU A 228 -16.05 11.17 -17.79
N ARG A 229 -15.96 9.84 -17.93
CA ARG A 229 -16.50 9.14 -19.10
C ARG A 229 -18.02 9.30 -19.16
N GLU A 230 -18.71 9.10 -18.04
CA GLU A 230 -20.17 9.31 -17.96
C GLU A 230 -20.57 10.77 -18.24
N ARG A 231 -19.78 11.74 -17.77
CA ARG A 231 -20.02 13.17 -18.03
C ARG A 231 -19.56 13.63 -19.42
N LYS A 232 -19.00 12.75 -20.25
CA LYS A 232 -18.45 13.06 -21.58
C LYS A 232 -17.37 14.15 -21.57
N THR A 233 -16.67 14.32 -20.46
CA THR A 233 -15.55 15.28 -20.35
C THR A 233 -14.21 14.64 -20.63
N TYR A 234 -14.14 13.31 -20.65
CA TYR A 234 -12.91 12.55 -20.90
C TYR A 234 -12.28 12.84 -22.27
N ASP A 235 -13.09 12.98 -23.32
CA ASP A 235 -12.59 13.28 -24.68
C ASP A 235 -12.00 14.69 -24.76
N LEU A 236 -12.59 15.65 -24.04
CA LEU A 236 -12.06 17.01 -23.91
C LEU A 236 -10.73 17.03 -23.14
N LEU A 237 -10.55 16.14 -22.16
CA LEU A 237 -9.29 15.99 -21.43
C LEU A 237 -8.20 15.36 -22.31
N GLN A 238 -8.55 14.43 -23.22
CA GLN A 238 -7.58 13.79 -24.11
C GLN A 238 -6.95 14.73 -25.13
N ILE A 239 -7.64 15.80 -25.52
CA ILE A 239 -7.07 16.81 -26.44
C ILE A 239 -6.15 17.81 -25.74
N THR A 240 -6.01 17.74 -24.41
CA THR A 240 -5.09 18.59 -23.66
C THR A 240 -3.65 18.07 -23.75
N LEU A 241 -2.67 18.95 -23.53
CA LEU A 241 -1.24 18.62 -23.53
C LEU A 241 -0.78 17.85 -22.27
N LEU A 242 -1.70 17.26 -21.51
CA LEU A 242 -1.39 16.59 -20.24
C LEU A 242 -1.03 15.11 -20.48
N PRO A 243 0.14 14.64 -20.04
CA PRO A 243 0.55 13.26 -20.25
C PRO A 243 -0.36 12.29 -19.46
N LYS A 244 -0.75 11.18 -20.11
CA LYS A 244 -1.58 10.10 -19.53
C LYS A 244 -1.17 9.64 -18.12
N PRO A 245 0.12 9.37 -17.82
CA PRO A 245 0.51 8.95 -16.47
C PRO A 245 0.31 10.04 -15.42
N SER A 246 0.53 11.32 -15.77
CA SER A 246 0.27 12.45 -14.88
C SER A 246 -1.22 12.63 -14.60
N PHE A 247 -2.09 12.37 -15.58
CA PHE A 247 -3.53 12.37 -15.36
C PHE A 247 -3.98 11.33 -14.32
N VAL A 248 -3.51 10.09 -14.47
CA VAL A 248 -3.87 8.99 -13.55
C VAL A 248 -3.32 9.23 -12.15
N ILE A 249 -2.04 9.59 -12.03
CA ILE A 249 -1.42 9.84 -10.73
C ILE A 249 -2.03 11.05 -10.04
N GLY A 250 -2.26 12.15 -10.74
CA GLY A 250 -2.86 13.35 -10.14
C GLY A 250 -4.25 13.09 -9.55
N LYS A 251 -5.03 12.19 -10.17
CA LYS A 251 -6.32 11.75 -9.64
C LYS A 251 -6.19 10.85 -8.42
N LEU A 252 -5.26 9.90 -8.47
CA LEU A 252 -5.00 9.01 -7.34
C LEU A 252 -4.50 9.81 -6.13
N GLU A 253 -3.54 10.71 -6.33
CA GLU A 253 -2.98 11.56 -5.27
C GLU A 253 -4.01 12.50 -4.66
N SER A 254 -4.87 13.11 -5.47
CA SER A 254 -5.95 13.95 -4.95
C SER A 254 -6.91 13.13 -4.07
N ALA A 255 -7.23 11.89 -4.48
CA ALA A 255 -8.07 11.01 -3.68
C ALA A 255 -7.37 10.56 -2.38
N LEU A 256 -6.11 10.13 -2.47
CA LEU A 256 -5.33 9.66 -1.33
C LEU A 256 -5.01 10.77 -0.34
N SER A 257 -4.78 12.01 -0.79
CA SER A 257 -4.48 13.14 0.08
C SER A 257 -5.64 13.43 1.04
N TYR A 258 -6.89 13.31 0.59
CA TYR A 258 -8.04 13.47 1.49
C TYR A 258 -8.12 12.33 2.53
N ILE A 259 -7.83 11.09 2.12
CA ILE A 259 -7.76 9.95 3.05
C ILE A 259 -6.64 10.16 4.06
N PHE A 260 -5.47 10.64 3.61
CA PHE A 260 -4.35 10.96 4.48
C PHE A 260 -4.69 12.06 5.49
N LEU A 261 -5.45 13.09 5.08
CA LEU A 261 -5.98 14.09 6.01
C LEU A 261 -6.88 13.47 7.08
N LEU A 262 -7.75 12.51 6.72
CA LEU A 262 -8.57 11.78 7.70
C LEU A 262 -7.71 10.95 8.66
N LEU A 263 -6.66 10.26 8.15
CA LEU A 263 -5.72 9.51 8.98
C LEU A 263 -4.99 10.41 9.98
N LEU A 264 -4.47 11.56 9.53
CA LEU A 264 -3.81 12.54 10.38
C LEU A 264 -4.75 13.10 11.44
N ALA A 265 -6.00 13.39 11.06
CA ALA A 265 -7.00 13.91 11.97
C ALA A 265 -7.39 12.91 13.08
N ALA A 266 -7.20 11.60 12.85
CA ALA A 266 -7.43 10.56 13.84
C ALA A 266 -6.26 10.37 14.83
N ILE A 267 -5.07 10.94 14.58
CA ILE A 267 -3.88 10.79 15.44
C ILE A 267 -4.15 11.20 16.90
N PRO A 268 -4.83 12.33 17.20
CA PRO A 268 -5.13 12.70 18.58
C PRO A 268 -5.98 11.64 19.31
N LEU A 269 -6.95 11.03 18.60
CA LEU A 269 -7.79 9.97 19.17
C LEU A 269 -6.97 8.70 19.45
N GLN A 270 -6.06 8.31 18.54
CA GLN A 270 -5.13 7.21 18.77
C GLN A 270 -4.19 7.49 19.95
N SER A 271 -3.75 8.74 20.10
CA SER A 271 -2.88 9.18 21.19
C SER A 271 -3.56 9.11 22.55
N MET A 272 -4.89 9.28 22.62
CA MET A 272 -5.62 9.06 23.88
C MET A 272 -5.53 7.60 24.35
N ALA A 273 -5.52 6.63 23.43
CA ALA A 273 -5.36 5.22 23.79
C ALA A 273 -3.96 4.92 24.35
N PHE A 274 -2.94 5.64 23.90
CA PHE A 274 -1.57 5.57 24.43
C PHE A 274 -1.48 6.04 25.89
N LEU A 275 -2.24 7.09 26.27
CA LEU A 275 -2.25 7.63 27.64
C LEU A 275 -2.72 6.62 28.70
N PHE A 276 -3.53 5.61 28.31
CA PHE A 276 -3.98 4.56 29.24
C PHE A 276 -2.89 3.54 29.60
N GLY A 277 -1.69 3.63 29.01
CA GLY A 277 -0.51 2.88 29.46
C GLY A 277 -0.40 1.44 28.93
N GLY A 278 -1.01 1.15 27.78
CA GLY A 278 -1.09 -0.20 27.20
C GLY A 278 -0.39 -0.41 25.85
N VAL A 279 0.06 0.67 25.21
CA VAL A 279 0.52 0.70 23.82
C VAL A 279 1.88 1.39 23.73
N THR A 280 2.78 0.86 22.91
CA THR A 280 4.11 1.45 22.69
C THR A 280 4.08 2.46 21.53
N GLN A 281 5.05 3.38 21.51
CA GLN A 281 5.17 4.34 20.39
C GLN A 281 5.40 3.63 19.05
N ASP A 282 6.13 2.51 19.07
CA ASP A 282 6.39 1.69 17.88
C ASP A 282 5.10 1.09 17.31
N GLU A 283 4.20 0.59 18.18
CA GLU A 283 2.89 0.07 17.76
C GLU A 283 2.02 1.14 17.09
N LEU A 284 2.06 2.39 17.58
CA LEU A 284 1.34 3.51 16.96
C LEU A 284 1.87 3.79 15.54
N ILE A 285 3.19 3.88 15.39
CA ILE A 285 3.84 4.18 14.10
C ILE A 285 3.55 3.05 13.11
N VAL A 286 3.69 1.79 13.54
CA VAL A 286 3.42 0.63 12.68
C VAL A 286 1.95 0.59 12.26
N ALA A 287 1.01 0.83 13.18
CA ALA A 287 -0.41 0.87 12.85
C ALA A 287 -0.73 1.97 11.83
N PHE A 288 -0.17 3.17 12.02
CA PHE A 288 -0.35 4.27 11.06
C PHE A 288 0.20 3.90 9.67
N VAL A 289 1.41 3.33 9.60
CA VAL A 289 2.01 2.87 8.34
C VAL A 289 1.13 1.82 7.67
N ILE A 290 0.62 0.83 8.41
CA ILE A 290 -0.29 -0.19 7.87
C ILE A 290 -1.55 0.46 7.28
N LEU A 291 -2.15 1.43 7.97
CA LEU A 291 -3.35 2.13 7.48
C LEU A 291 -3.07 2.94 6.21
N VAL A 292 -1.93 3.62 6.13
CA VAL A 292 -1.50 4.35 4.93
C VAL A 292 -1.27 3.39 3.75
N VAL A 293 -0.53 2.30 3.97
CA VAL A 293 -0.28 1.29 2.93
C VAL A 293 -1.60 0.67 2.45
N THR A 294 -2.52 0.39 3.37
CA THR A 294 -3.86 -0.14 3.05
C THR A 294 -4.65 0.88 2.22
N ALA A 295 -4.63 2.17 2.59
CA ALA A 295 -5.30 3.22 1.83
C ALA A 295 -4.75 3.33 0.40
N ILE A 296 -3.43 3.25 0.22
CA ILE A 296 -2.78 3.26 -1.09
C ILE A 296 -3.20 2.03 -1.91
N MET A 297 -3.15 0.84 -1.30
CA MET A 297 -3.56 -0.41 -1.96
C MET A 297 -5.01 -0.32 -2.46
N LEU A 298 -5.94 0.06 -1.58
CA LEU A 298 -7.36 0.14 -1.94
C LEU A 298 -7.65 1.27 -2.93
N GLY A 299 -6.94 2.40 -2.82
CA GLY A 299 -7.05 3.50 -3.76
C GLY A 299 -6.57 3.13 -5.17
N THR A 300 -5.44 2.43 -5.28
CA THR A 300 -4.95 1.92 -6.58
C THR A 300 -5.89 0.87 -7.18
N LEU A 301 -6.46 0.01 -6.34
CA LEU A 301 -7.44 -1.00 -6.75
C LEU A 301 -8.73 -0.38 -7.27
N GLY A 302 -9.28 0.63 -6.57
CA GLY A 302 -10.44 1.37 -7.07
C GLY A 302 -10.13 2.11 -8.37
N MET A 303 -8.94 2.72 -8.48
CA MET A 303 -8.50 3.38 -9.71
C MET A 303 -8.38 2.40 -10.90
N TYR A 304 -7.91 1.18 -10.67
CA TYR A 304 -7.86 0.12 -11.68
C TYR A 304 -9.27 -0.23 -12.21
N PHE A 305 -10.28 -0.34 -11.34
CA PHE A 305 -11.66 -0.55 -11.80
C PHE A 305 -12.25 0.67 -12.50
N SER A 306 -11.82 1.88 -12.11
CA SER A 306 -12.25 3.12 -12.75
C SER A 306 -11.77 3.26 -14.20
N THR A 307 -10.59 2.72 -14.53
CA THR A 307 -10.03 2.79 -15.90
C THR A 307 -10.58 1.71 -16.82
N THR A 308 -10.94 0.55 -16.27
CA THR A 308 -11.36 -0.64 -17.03
C THR A 308 -12.85 -0.65 -17.36
N VAL A 309 -13.67 0.14 -16.65
CA VAL A 309 -15.13 0.14 -16.79
C VAL A 309 -15.64 1.54 -17.13
N ASP A 310 -16.59 1.63 -18.06
CA ASP A 310 -17.13 2.92 -18.52
C ASP A 310 -18.21 3.49 -17.61
N ARG A 311 -18.96 2.64 -16.88
CA ARG A 311 -20.00 3.05 -15.93
C ARG A 311 -19.46 3.13 -14.50
N THR A 312 -19.74 4.23 -13.80
CA THR A 312 -19.31 4.50 -12.42
C THR A 312 -19.88 3.49 -11.43
N LEU A 313 -21.17 3.15 -11.56
CA LEU A 313 -21.81 2.16 -10.69
C LEU A 313 -21.13 0.79 -10.81
N THR A 314 -20.86 0.34 -12.04
CA THR A 314 -20.21 -0.97 -12.27
C THR A 314 -18.75 -0.97 -11.81
N ALA A 315 -18.02 0.14 -11.97
CA ALA A 315 -16.67 0.30 -11.44
C ALA A 315 -16.66 0.21 -9.90
N SER A 316 -17.57 0.94 -9.24
CA SER A 316 -17.71 0.94 -7.78
C SER A 316 -18.07 -0.43 -7.23
N VAL A 317 -19.06 -1.12 -7.83
CA VAL A 317 -19.46 -2.47 -7.38
C VAL A 317 -18.27 -3.43 -7.45
N ARG A 318 -17.54 -3.48 -8.57
CA ARG A 318 -16.37 -4.35 -8.71
C ARG A 318 -15.26 -4.01 -7.71
N ALA A 319 -14.99 -2.71 -7.52
CA ALA A 319 -14.00 -2.26 -6.56
C ALA A 319 -14.36 -2.69 -5.12
N TYR A 320 -15.62 -2.53 -4.72
CA TYR A 320 -16.08 -2.99 -3.41
C TYR A 320 -16.04 -4.50 -3.27
N THR A 321 -16.52 -5.26 -4.26
CA THR A 321 -16.51 -6.73 -4.21
C THR A 321 -15.09 -7.25 -4.00
N ILE A 322 -14.11 -6.76 -4.75
CA ILE A 322 -12.72 -7.20 -4.58
C ILE A 322 -12.13 -6.68 -3.27
N THR A 323 -12.41 -5.43 -2.89
CA THR A 323 -11.94 -4.88 -1.62
C THR A 323 -12.40 -5.74 -0.45
N PHE A 324 -13.69 -6.06 -0.36
CA PHE A 324 -14.24 -6.94 0.68
C PHE A 324 -13.68 -8.37 0.60
N ALA A 325 -13.53 -8.91 -0.61
CA ALA A 325 -12.94 -10.24 -0.78
C ALA A 325 -11.49 -10.29 -0.28
N LEU A 326 -10.71 -9.23 -0.45
CA LEU A 326 -9.32 -9.18 0.01
C LEU A 326 -9.18 -8.87 1.50
N THR A 327 -9.98 -7.96 2.05
CA THR A 327 -9.82 -7.47 3.43
C THR A 327 -10.57 -8.31 4.45
N VAL A 328 -11.71 -8.88 4.07
CA VAL A 328 -12.57 -9.68 4.97
C VAL A 328 -12.64 -11.13 4.49
N GLY A 329 -12.92 -11.35 3.20
CA GLY A 329 -13.11 -12.70 2.65
C GLY A 329 -11.87 -13.59 2.79
N LEU A 330 -10.71 -13.11 2.33
CA LEU A 330 -9.47 -13.87 2.30
C LEU A 330 -8.98 -14.23 3.71
N PRO A 331 -8.89 -13.29 4.69
CA PRO A 331 -8.50 -13.64 6.05
C PRO A 331 -9.47 -14.61 6.73
N LEU A 332 -10.79 -14.47 6.50
CA LEU A 332 -11.79 -15.38 7.07
C LEU A 332 -11.63 -16.80 6.51
N VAL A 333 -11.52 -16.94 5.19
CA VAL A 333 -11.37 -18.25 4.55
C VAL A 333 -10.05 -18.90 4.97
N LEU A 334 -8.94 -18.16 4.94
CA LEU A 334 -7.64 -18.69 5.38
C LEU A 334 -7.66 -19.07 6.86
N GLY A 335 -8.26 -18.26 7.73
CA GLY A 335 -8.39 -18.56 9.16
C GLY A 335 -9.19 -19.84 9.41
N LEU A 336 -10.30 -20.04 8.70
CA LEU A 336 -11.09 -21.27 8.77
C LEU A 336 -10.30 -22.49 8.27
N VAL A 337 -9.63 -22.36 7.12
CA VAL A 337 -8.82 -23.45 6.56
C VAL A 337 -7.69 -23.85 7.52
N ILE A 338 -6.96 -22.88 8.07
CA ILE A 338 -5.89 -23.14 9.05
C ILE A 338 -6.46 -23.82 10.31
N SER A 339 -7.62 -23.36 10.81
CA SER A 339 -8.27 -23.98 11.97
C SER A 339 -8.66 -25.44 11.70
N ILE A 340 -9.18 -25.75 10.52
CA ILE A 340 -9.56 -27.12 10.13
C ILE A 340 -8.31 -28.00 10.00
N LEU A 341 -7.27 -27.50 9.33
CA LEU A 341 -6.01 -28.24 9.18
C LEU A 341 -5.36 -28.53 10.53
N ASN A 342 -5.30 -27.54 11.43
CA ASN A 342 -4.76 -27.75 12.77
C ASN A 342 -5.51 -28.84 13.54
N GLN A 343 -6.84 -28.90 13.43
CA GLN A 343 -7.64 -29.96 14.05
C GLN A 343 -7.33 -31.34 13.46
N LEU A 344 -7.16 -31.45 12.14
CA LEU A 344 -6.82 -32.71 11.49
C LEU A 344 -5.42 -33.21 11.89
N PHE A 345 -4.40 -32.35 11.86
CA PHE A 345 -3.02 -32.75 12.19
C PHE A 345 -2.78 -33.02 13.68
N ILE A 346 -3.54 -32.38 14.60
CA ILE A 346 -3.44 -32.66 16.05
C ILE A 346 -4.06 -34.02 16.39
N VAL A 347 -5.13 -34.44 15.70
CA VAL A 347 -5.77 -35.76 15.95
C VAL A 347 -4.87 -36.92 15.54
N ASP A 348 -4.03 -36.76 14.52
CA ASP A 348 -3.08 -37.80 14.09
C ASP A 348 -1.88 -37.97 15.05
N GLN A 349 -1.52 -36.95 15.82
CA GLN A 349 -0.41 -37.02 16.81
C GLN A 349 -0.84 -37.57 18.17
N VAL A 350 -2.15 -37.63 18.46
CA VAL A 350 -2.69 -38.20 19.72
C VAL A 350 -2.98 -39.71 19.58
N ASN A 351 -2.99 -40.24 18.36
CA ASN A 351 -3.30 -41.64 18.05
C ASN A 351 -2.07 -42.51 17.73
N VAL A 352 -0.84 -42.06 18.04
CA VAL A 352 0.42 -42.83 17.97
C VAL A 352 1.05 -42.89 19.35
#